data_AF-A0AAC9N8A1-F1
#
_entry.id   AF-A0AAC9N8A1-F1
#
_cell.length_a   1.000
_cell.length_b   1.000
_cell.length_c   1.000
_cell.angle_alpha   90.00
_cell.angle_beta   90.00
_cell.angle_gamma   90.00
#
_symmetry.space_group_name_H-M   'P 1'
#
loop_
_entity.id
_entity.type
_entity.pdbx_description
1 polymer ?
#
loop_
_entity_poly.entity_id
_entity_poly.type
_entity_poly.pdbx_seq_one_letter_code
_entity_poly.pdbx_strand_id
1 'polypeptide(L)'
;MAAEDGRTIALVGPSGRGKTTAARRLGAHFAYVSHETVAVDGDLSVQSYRKPLSVITDGRAHKEQIAPSDLGLRELPGAPLVLTALTLIERQSDAAAPGATVVDTIDAICKMTPQISYLPELPTALQYLARLFDAIGAPTLVIYRDAVELPALVSQMFASPGLPAPSWTVPARSDRSGPWRATTYDDAILVGGRACILRHGVVTALGPLGRLVWTQCLAGASPDEIAAAAVAEFGEPDEGGVDRLIAGALDDLNTHGLIEAR
;
A
#
# COMPACT_ATOMS: atom_id res chain seq x y z
N MET A 1 15.44 2.49 -6.68
CA MET A 1 16.38 2.31 -7.81
C MET A 1 16.00 3.31 -8.88
N ALA A 2 16.95 3.88 -9.61
CA ALA A 2 16.65 4.89 -10.63
C ALA A 2 17.21 4.53 -12.01
N ALA A 3 16.47 4.92 -13.05
CA ALA A 3 16.93 4.94 -14.43
C ALA A 3 17.86 6.15 -14.68
N GLU A 4 18.55 6.14 -15.84
CA GLU A 4 19.48 7.20 -16.24
C GLU A 4 18.81 8.59 -16.33
N ASP A 5 17.51 8.61 -16.67
CA ASP A 5 16.70 9.83 -16.80
C ASP A 5 16.08 10.30 -15.48
N GLY A 6 16.44 9.68 -14.34
CA GLY A 6 16.00 10.08 -13.01
C GLY A 6 14.69 9.42 -12.55
N ARG A 7 13.96 8.73 -13.44
CA ARG A 7 12.75 7.98 -13.04
C ARG A 7 13.12 6.90 -12.02
N THR A 8 12.40 6.88 -10.91
CA THR A 8 12.74 6.09 -9.73
C THR A 8 11.61 5.16 -9.35
N ILE A 9 11.94 3.89 -9.09
CA ILE A 9 11.01 2.89 -8.56
C ILE A 9 11.40 2.59 -7.11
N ALA A 10 10.41 2.69 -6.23
CA ALA A 10 10.50 2.26 -4.83
C ALA A 10 10.00 0.82 -4.70
N LEU A 11 10.89 -0.08 -4.27
CA LEU A 11 10.58 -1.49 -4.07
C LEU A 11 10.36 -1.75 -2.58
N VAL A 12 9.13 -2.12 -2.24
CA VAL A 12 8.68 -2.33 -0.87
C VAL A 12 8.54 -3.83 -0.63
N GLY A 13 9.10 -4.34 0.46
CA GLY A 13 8.94 -5.74 0.82
C GLY A 13 9.22 -5.96 2.30
N PRO A 14 8.74 -7.06 2.89
CA PRO A 14 8.95 -7.36 4.30
C PRO A 14 10.44 -7.44 4.67
N SER A 15 10.78 -7.10 5.92
CA SER A 15 12.15 -7.25 6.44
C SER A 15 12.59 -8.71 6.42
N GLY A 16 13.90 -8.95 6.22
CA GLY A 16 14.48 -10.29 6.22
C GLY A 16 14.21 -11.16 4.97
N ARG A 17 13.41 -10.71 4.00
CA ARG A 17 13.05 -11.51 2.80
C ARG A 17 13.92 -11.23 1.56
N GLY A 18 15.19 -10.87 1.75
CA GLY A 18 16.15 -10.74 0.65
C GLY A 18 16.19 -9.36 -0.04
N LYS A 19 15.68 -8.30 0.59
CA LYS A 19 15.77 -6.91 0.08
C LYS A 19 17.20 -6.47 -0.21
N THR A 20 18.17 -6.80 0.65
CA THR A 20 19.59 -6.47 0.41
C THR A 20 20.14 -7.19 -0.82
N THR A 21 19.74 -8.45 -1.03
CA THR A 21 20.11 -9.21 -2.23
C THR A 21 19.48 -8.62 -3.48
N ALA A 22 18.20 -8.27 -3.43
CA ALA A 22 17.50 -7.56 -4.50
C ALA A 22 18.18 -6.21 -4.82
N ALA A 23 18.51 -5.43 -3.78
CA ALA A 23 19.15 -4.13 -3.93
C ALA A 23 20.54 -4.23 -4.54
N ARG A 24 21.33 -5.24 -4.18
CA ARG A 24 22.64 -5.52 -4.79
C ARG A 24 22.52 -5.87 -6.27
N ARG A 25 21.59 -6.76 -6.61
CA ARG A 25 21.36 -7.16 -8.00
C ARG A 25 20.89 -5.96 -8.82
N LEU A 26 19.85 -5.27 -8.38
CA LEU A 26 19.33 -4.11 -9.09
C LEU A 26 20.32 -2.95 -9.17
N GLY A 27 21.07 -2.68 -8.09
CA GLY A 27 22.05 -1.61 -8.04
C GLY A 27 23.25 -1.82 -8.98
N ALA A 28 23.50 -3.04 -9.46
CA ALA A 28 24.49 -3.27 -10.52
C ALA A 28 23.98 -2.86 -11.92
N HIS A 29 22.65 -2.79 -12.11
CA HIS A 29 22.00 -2.48 -13.39
C HIS A 29 21.40 -1.07 -13.44
N PHE A 30 20.94 -0.54 -12.30
CA PHE A 30 20.28 0.75 -12.16
C PHE A 30 20.99 1.58 -11.10
N ALA A 31 20.82 2.90 -11.16
CA ALA A 31 21.36 3.80 -10.16
C ALA A 31 20.86 3.43 -8.76
N TYR A 32 21.81 3.22 -7.85
CA TYR A 32 21.53 2.82 -6.48
C TYR A 32 21.19 4.03 -5.61
N VAL A 33 19.90 4.18 -5.31
CA VAL A 33 19.34 5.30 -4.52
C VAL A 33 19.38 5.00 -3.01
N SER A 34 18.77 3.89 -2.61
CA SER A 34 18.81 3.33 -1.25
C SER A 34 18.34 1.87 -1.25
N HIS A 35 18.66 1.13 -0.19
CA HIS A 35 18.14 -0.23 0.07
C HIS A 35 17.24 -0.34 1.31
N GLU A 36 17.12 0.74 2.11
CA GLU A 36 16.41 0.70 3.39
C GLU A 36 15.32 1.75 3.45
N THR A 37 15.69 3.02 3.32
CA THR A 37 14.77 4.15 3.45
C THR A 37 14.81 5.00 2.21
N VAL A 38 13.64 5.27 1.65
CA VAL A 38 13.44 6.22 0.56
C VAL A 38 12.53 7.32 1.10
N ALA A 39 13.01 8.56 1.08
CA ALA A 39 12.17 9.72 1.36
C ALA A 39 11.65 10.29 0.04
N VAL A 40 10.36 10.60 0.01
CA VAL A 40 9.63 11.09 -1.16
C VAL A 40 8.87 12.32 -0.75
N ASP A 41 9.14 13.43 -1.41
CA ASP A 41 8.47 14.71 -1.15
C ASP A 41 7.13 14.78 -1.92
N GLY A 42 6.28 15.73 -1.57
CA GLY A 42 4.93 15.86 -2.16
C GLY A 42 4.89 16.15 -3.66
N ASP A 43 6.01 16.60 -4.24
CA ASP A 43 6.21 16.78 -5.68
C ASP A 43 6.82 15.55 -6.38
N LEU A 44 6.86 14.42 -5.68
CA LEU A 44 7.46 13.14 -6.09
C LEU A 44 8.99 13.14 -6.16
N SER A 45 9.67 14.20 -5.74
CA SER A 45 11.13 14.18 -5.70
C SER A 45 11.64 13.16 -4.67
N VAL A 46 12.71 12.46 -5.03
CA VAL A 46 13.26 11.37 -4.20
C VAL A 46 14.60 11.78 -3.62
N GLN A 47 14.70 11.72 -2.29
CA GLN A 47 15.96 11.95 -1.59
C GLN A 47 16.77 10.66 -1.52
N SER A 48 17.99 10.69 -2.03
CA SER A 48 18.89 9.53 -1.98
C SER A 48 19.48 9.34 -0.57
N TYR A 49 19.64 8.08 -0.16
CA TYR A 49 20.33 7.74 1.09
C TYR A 49 21.15 6.46 0.90
N ARG A 50 22.41 6.65 0.48
CA ARG A 50 23.32 5.58 0.04
C ARG A 50 24.19 5.04 1.19
N LYS A 51 23.57 4.57 2.27
CA LYS A 51 24.31 3.96 3.38
C LYS A 51 25.02 2.65 2.94
N PRO A 52 26.13 2.27 3.61
CA PRO A 52 26.75 0.95 3.43
C PRO A 52 25.75 -0.19 3.59
N LEU A 53 25.93 -1.23 2.78
CA LEU A 53 25.06 -2.41 2.82
C LEU A 53 25.59 -3.37 3.90
N SER A 54 24.68 -3.90 4.72
CA SER A 54 24.99 -4.94 5.70
C SER A 54 24.93 -6.33 5.06
N VAL A 55 26.05 -7.02 5.00
CA VAL A 55 26.26 -8.19 4.15
C VAL A 55 26.70 -9.36 5.00
N ILE A 56 26.11 -10.54 4.76
CA ILE A 56 26.56 -11.78 5.37
C ILE A 56 27.76 -12.27 4.57
N THR A 57 28.90 -12.41 5.23
CA THR A 57 30.15 -12.89 4.64
C THR A 57 30.48 -14.24 5.26
N ASP A 58 30.78 -15.24 4.43
CA ASP A 58 31.05 -16.60 4.89
C ASP A 58 32.20 -16.62 5.90
N GLY A 59 32.00 -17.34 7.01
CA GLY A 59 32.97 -17.46 8.09
C GLY A 59 33.02 -16.28 9.08
N ARG A 60 32.15 -15.27 8.95
CA ARG A 60 32.03 -14.17 9.93
C ARG A 60 30.71 -14.21 10.70
N ALA A 61 30.80 -14.07 12.02
CA ALA A 61 29.64 -14.07 12.92
C ALA A 61 28.79 -12.79 12.80
N HIS A 62 29.35 -11.70 12.29
CA HIS A 62 28.68 -10.41 12.16
C HIS A 62 28.58 -9.97 10.70
N LYS A 63 27.48 -9.28 10.37
CA LYS A 63 27.29 -8.67 9.06
C LYS A 63 28.33 -7.57 8.85
N GLU A 64 29.03 -7.61 7.72
CA GLU A 64 29.96 -6.57 7.33
C GLU A 64 29.22 -5.39 6.72
N GLN A 65 29.72 -4.19 6.94
CA GLN A 65 29.23 -2.98 6.27
C GLN A 65 30.15 -2.71 5.08
N ILE A 66 29.62 -2.82 3.86
CA ILE A 66 30.39 -2.63 2.63
C ILE A 66 29.82 -1.43 1.88
N ALA A 67 30.70 -0.53 1.42
CA ALA A 67 30.27 0.65 0.68
C ALA A 67 29.62 0.24 -0.66
N PRO A 68 28.62 1.02 -1.16
CA PRO A 68 28.01 0.76 -2.46
C PRO A 68 29.02 0.66 -3.62
N SER A 69 30.05 1.51 -3.61
CA SER A 69 31.13 1.54 -4.61
C SER A 69 31.92 0.23 -4.65
N ASP A 70 32.23 -0.33 -3.48
CA ASP A 70 33.02 -1.56 -3.35
C ASP A 70 32.24 -2.80 -3.82
N LEU A 71 30.92 -2.66 -3.92
CA LEU A 71 30.02 -3.69 -4.46
C LEU A 71 29.70 -3.50 -5.94
N GLY A 72 30.31 -2.50 -6.60
CA GLY A 72 30.04 -2.17 -7.99
C GLY A 72 28.62 -1.67 -8.24
N LEU A 73 27.97 -1.08 -7.23
CA LEU A 73 26.65 -0.47 -7.41
C LEU A 73 26.80 0.84 -8.17
N ARG A 74 25.89 1.09 -9.11
CA ARG A 74 25.91 2.27 -9.97
C ARG A 74 25.70 3.55 -9.18
N GLU A 75 26.40 4.59 -9.63
CA GLU A 75 26.24 5.96 -9.16
C GLU A 75 24.86 6.53 -9.50
N LEU A 76 24.54 7.67 -8.89
CA LEU A 76 23.32 8.40 -9.19
C LEU A 76 23.44 9.08 -10.58
N PRO A 77 22.34 9.20 -11.33
CA PRO A 77 22.32 9.99 -12.56
C PRO A 77 22.49 11.48 -12.24
N GLY A 78 22.89 12.27 -13.23
CA GLY A 78 22.86 13.74 -13.12
C GLY A 78 21.44 14.32 -13.17
N ALA A 79 20.46 13.53 -13.62
CA ALA A 79 19.05 13.92 -13.64
C ALA A 79 18.44 13.91 -12.23
N PRO A 80 17.51 14.83 -11.91
CA PRO A 80 16.75 14.80 -10.65
C PRO A 80 15.98 13.49 -10.49
N LEU A 81 15.96 12.93 -9.28
CA LEU A 81 15.24 11.70 -8.99
C LEU A 81 13.75 11.96 -8.75
N VAL A 82 12.89 11.28 -9.51
CA VAL A 82 11.43 11.42 -9.41
C VAL A 82 10.79 10.05 -9.26
N LEU A 83 9.93 9.86 -8.25
CA LEU A 83 9.21 8.62 -8.04
C LEU A 83 8.18 8.41 -9.15
N THR A 84 8.26 7.28 -9.84
CA THR A 84 7.33 6.92 -10.92
C THR A 84 6.63 5.58 -10.71
N ALA A 85 7.05 4.78 -9.72
CA ALA A 85 6.30 3.60 -9.31
C ALA A 85 6.61 3.21 -7.87
N LEU A 86 5.60 2.67 -7.19
CA LEU A 86 5.72 2.09 -5.87
C LEU A 86 5.24 0.64 -5.93
N THR A 87 6.16 -0.28 -5.67
CA THR A 87 6.02 -1.68 -6.08
C THR A 87 6.36 -2.61 -4.92
N LEU A 88 5.41 -3.46 -4.56
CA LEU A 88 5.66 -4.58 -3.66
C LEU A 88 6.53 -5.63 -4.35
N ILE A 89 7.46 -6.24 -3.61
CA ILE A 89 8.25 -7.37 -4.09
C ILE A 89 8.04 -8.58 -3.19
N GLU A 90 7.84 -9.73 -3.81
CA GLU A 90 7.66 -11.00 -3.10
C GLU A 90 8.46 -12.11 -3.78
N ARG A 91 9.36 -12.74 -3.01
CA ARG A 91 10.12 -13.88 -3.50
C ARG A 91 9.32 -15.17 -3.31
N GLN A 92 8.98 -15.83 -4.41
CA GLN A 92 8.29 -17.13 -4.44
C GLN A 92 9.06 -18.06 -5.38
N SER A 93 9.83 -18.99 -4.82
CA SER A 93 10.73 -19.87 -5.59
C SER A 93 10.01 -20.83 -6.53
N ASP A 94 8.77 -21.17 -6.20
CA ASP A 94 7.87 -22.09 -6.90
C ASP A 94 6.82 -21.37 -7.77
N ALA A 95 6.92 -20.04 -7.93
CA ALA A 95 5.99 -19.28 -8.74
C ALA A 95 5.96 -19.77 -10.20
N ALA A 96 4.78 -20.19 -10.65
CA ALA A 96 4.55 -20.65 -12.01
C ALA A 96 4.71 -19.52 -13.04
N ALA A 97 4.30 -18.30 -12.67
CA ALA A 97 4.35 -17.11 -13.52
C ALA A 97 4.88 -15.89 -12.73
N PRO A 98 6.21 -15.71 -12.60
CA PRO A 98 6.77 -14.49 -12.03
C PRO A 98 6.51 -13.29 -12.96
N GLY A 99 6.35 -12.11 -12.38
CA GLY A 99 6.01 -10.92 -13.15
C GLY A 99 5.47 -9.78 -12.29
N ALA A 100 5.32 -8.62 -12.91
CA ALA A 100 4.65 -7.47 -12.33
C ALA A 100 3.15 -7.54 -12.61
N THR A 101 2.33 -7.33 -11.59
CA THR A 101 0.87 -7.22 -11.70
C THR A 101 0.38 -6.02 -10.91
N VAL A 102 -0.73 -5.41 -11.33
CA VAL A 102 -1.39 -4.37 -10.53
C VAL A 102 -2.06 -5.03 -9.33
N VAL A 103 -2.01 -4.34 -8.20
CA VAL A 103 -2.64 -4.75 -6.94
C VAL A 103 -3.76 -3.78 -6.62
N ASP A 104 -4.81 -4.29 -5.98
CA ASP A 104 -5.83 -3.45 -5.36
C ASP A 104 -5.18 -2.41 -4.42
N THR A 105 -5.63 -1.16 -4.52
CA THR A 105 -5.05 -0.03 -3.78
C THR A 105 -5.08 -0.25 -2.27
N ILE A 106 -6.17 -0.79 -1.72
CA ILE A 106 -6.30 -0.99 -0.28
C ILE A 106 -5.41 -2.13 0.17
N ASP A 107 -5.35 -3.22 -0.60
CA ASP A 107 -4.46 -4.35 -0.29
C ASP A 107 -2.98 -3.91 -0.34
N ALA A 108 -2.62 -3.05 -1.30
CA ALA A 108 -1.30 -2.46 -1.38
C ALA A 108 -0.99 -1.61 -0.15
N ILE A 109 -1.88 -0.70 0.24
CA ILE A 109 -1.73 0.14 1.45
C ILE A 109 -1.54 -0.75 2.69
N CYS A 110 -2.38 -1.77 2.89
CA CYS A 110 -2.28 -2.68 4.01
C CYS A 110 -0.92 -3.41 4.06
N LYS A 111 -0.41 -3.85 2.90
CA LYS A 111 0.89 -4.53 2.79
C LYS A 111 2.08 -3.58 2.95
N MET A 112 1.95 -2.33 2.51
CA MET A 112 3.02 -1.33 2.54
C MET A 112 3.12 -0.65 3.90
N THR A 113 2.01 -0.40 4.59
CA THR A 113 1.95 0.33 5.86
C THR A 113 2.97 -0.17 6.90
N PRO A 114 3.15 -1.49 7.14
CA PRO A 114 4.17 -1.98 8.07
C PRO A 114 5.61 -1.67 7.67
N GLN A 115 5.85 -1.21 6.43
CA GLN A 115 7.15 -0.82 5.89
C GLN A 115 7.30 0.70 5.74
N ILE A 116 6.28 1.50 6.11
CA ILE A 116 6.32 2.96 6.05
C ILE A 116 6.55 3.50 7.47
N SER A 117 7.70 4.13 7.69
CA SER A 117 7.99 4.80 8.95
C SER A 117 7.12 6.06 9.10
N TYR A 118 6.67 6.32 10.32
CA TYR A 118 5.94 7.54 10.69
C TYR A 118 4.63 7.78 9.91
N LEU A 119 4.04 6.76 9.28
CA LEU A 119 2.78 6.89 8.55
C LEU A 119 1.68 7.56 9.39
N PRO A 120 1.45 7.20 10.67
CA PRO A 120 0.38 7.81 11.47
C PRO A 120 0.64 9.28 11.84
N GLU A 121 1.88 9.77 11.68
CA GLU A 121 2.23 11.17 11.94
C GLU A 121 2.01 12.06 10.71
N LEU A 122 1.78 11.46 9.53
CA LEU A 122 1.47 12.20 8.32
C LEU A 122 0.03 12.74 8.38
N PRO A 123 -0.19 14.04 8.05
CA PRO A 123 -1.53 14.56 7.86
C PRO A 123 -2.24 13.81 6.74
N THR A 124 -3.44 13.29 7.01
CA THR A 124 -4.23 12.54 6.01
C THR A 124 -3.43 11.41 5.35
N ALA A 125 -2.79 10.56 6.14
CA ALA A 125 -1.82 9.57 5.68
C ALA A 125 -2.33 8.63 4.57
N LEU A 126 -3.57 8.16 4.65
CA LEU A 126 -4.18 7.30 3.63
C LEU A 126 -4.48 8.10 2.36
N GLN A 127 -4.98 9.33 2.50
CA GLN A 127 -5.20 10.21 1.36
C GLN A 127 -3.88 10.62 0.69
N TYR A 128 -2.80 10.78 1.45
CA TYR A 128 -1.47 11.04 0.92
C TYR A 128 -1.01 9.87 0.03
N LEU A 129 -1.15 8.63 0.50
CA LEU A 129 -0.85 7.45 -0.32
C LEU A 129 -1.75 7.36 -1.56
N ALA A 130 -3.04 7.70 -1.44
CA ALA A 130 -3.96 7.70 -2.56
C ALA A 130 -3.57 8.75 -3.63
N ARG A 131 -3.27 9.99 -3.22
CA ARG A 131 -2.74 11.05 -4.11
C ARG A 131 -1.42 10.65 -4.76
N LEU A 132 -0.56 9.93 -4.03
CA LEU A 132 0.68 9.41 -4.59
C LEU A 132 0.39 8.43 -5.73
N PHE A 133 -0.55 7.50 -5.55
CA PHE A 133 -0.96 6.57 -6.61
C PHE A 133 -1.67 7.26 -7.78
N ASP A 134 -2.43 8.34 -7.55
CA ASP A 134 -2.99 9.13 -8.65
C ASP A 134 -1.88 9.71 -9.54
N ALA A 135 -0.76 10.12 -8.93
CA ALA A 135 0.34 10.77 -9.64
C ALA A 135 1.29 9.77 -10.34
N ILE A 136 1.52 8.59 -9.75
CA ILE A 136 2.50 7.61 -10.27
C ILE A 136 1.85 6.36 -10.91
N GLY A 137 0.53 6.23 -10.81
CA GLY A 137 -0.21 5.04 -11.24
C GLY A 137 -0.44 4.02 -10.12
N ALA A 138 -1.23 3.00 -10.45
CA ALA A 138 -1.64 1.96 -9.53
C ALA A 138 -0.44 1.20 -8.95
N PRO A 139 -0.49 0.83 -7.65
CA PRO A 139 0.57 0.06 -7.02
C PRO A 139 0.68 -1.32 -7.68
N THR A 140 1.91 -1.82 -7.77
CA THR A 140 2.19 -3.12 -8.39
C THR A 140 2.79 -4.11 -7.40
N LEU A 141 2.65 -5.41 -7.66
CA LEU A 141 3.37 -6.49 -7.01
C LEU A 141 4.21 -7.22 -8.04
N VAL A 142 5.49 -7.35 -7.74
CA VAL A 142 6.43 -8.19 -8.47
C VAL A 142 6.65 -9.48 -7.70
N ILE A 143 6.16 -10.57 -8.27
CA ILE A 143 6.50 -11.93 -7.82
C ILE A 143 7.73 -12.38 -8.61
N TYR A 144 8.77 -12.86 -7.92
CA TYR A 144 10.01 -13.32 -8.55
C TYR A 144 10.55 -14.56 -7.84
N ARG A 145 11.28 -15.42 -8.57
CA ARG A 145 11.85 -16.66 -8.00
C ARG A 145 13.22 -16.42 -7.41
N ASP A 146 14.04 -15.69 -8.16
CA ASP A 146 15.39 -15.32 -7.77
C ASP A 146 15.71 -13.86 -8.14
N ALA A 147 16.56 -13.22 -7.34
CA ALA A 147 16.91 -11.82 -7.53
C ALA A 147 17.60 -11.53 -8.88
N VAL A 148 18.12 -12.56 -9.57
CA VAL A 148 18.64 -12.44 -10.95
C VAL A 148 17.57 -12.04 -11.97
N GLU A 149 16.28 -12.27 -11.68
CA GLU A 149 15.17 -11.93 -12.58
C GLU A 149 14.76 -10.44 -12.48
N LEU A 150 15.05 -9.80 -11.33
CA LEU A 150 14.59 -8.45 -11.02
C LEU A 150 15.06 -7.37 -12.01
N PRO A 151 16.31 -7.38 -12.54
CA PRO A 151 16.74 -6.36 -13.49
C PRO A 151 15.89 -6.30 -14.76
N ALA A 152 15.50 -7.47 -15.30
CA ALA A 152 14.65 -7.54 -16.49
C ALA A 152 13.23 -7.05 -16.20
N LEU A 153 12.66 -7.44 -15.05
CA LEU A 153 11.34 -7.00 -14.61
C LEU A 153 11.28 -5.48 -14.40
N VAL A 154 12.27 -4.91 -13.71
CA VAL A 154 12.35 -3.46 -13.48
C VAL A 154 12.57 -2.69 -14.79
N SER A 155 13.33 -3.24 -15.74
CA SER A 155 13.47 -2.65 -17.07
C SER A 155 12.13 -2.56 -17.80
N GLN A 156 11.32 -3.62 -17.74
CA GLN A 156 9.98 -3.65 -18.34
C GLN A 156 9.04 -2.62 -17.68
N MET A 157 9.14 -2.46 -16.36
CA MET A 157 8.37 -1.45 -15.62
C MET A 157 8.76 -0.02 -16.00
N PHE A 158 10.05 0.27 -16.24
CA PHE A 158 10.46 1.57 -16.76
C PHE A 158 10.01 1.80 -18.22
N ALA A 159 9.89 0.73 -19.01
CA ALA A 159 9.48 0.83 -20.41
C ALA A 159 7.96 0.95 -20.59
N SER A 160 7.17 0.54 -19.60
CA SER A 160 5.71 0.48 -19.69
C SER A 160 5.08 1.59 -18.83
N PRO A 161 4.14 2.37 -19.36
CA PRO A 161 3.38 3.29 -18.51
C PRO A 161 2.58 2.48 -17.48
N GLY A 162 2.53 2.99 -16.25
CA GLY A 162 1.68 2.43 -15.20
C GLY A 162 0.21 2.49 -15.60
N LEU A 163 -0.59 1.55 -15.08
CA LEU A 163 -2.04 1.69 -15.17
C LEU A 163 -2.52 2.79 -14.23
N PRO A 164 -3.58 3.54 -14.58
CA PRO A 164 -4.13 4.55 -13.70
C PRO A 164 -4.62 3.91 -12.40
N ALA A 165 -4.43 4.59 -11.27
CA ALA A 165 -5.02 4.19 -10.01
C ALA A 165 -6.54 4.35 -10.06
N PRO A 166 -7.30 3.50 -9.34
CA PRO A 166 -8.74 3.70 -9.21
C PRO A 166 -9.05 5.00 -8.45
N SER A 167 -10.12 5.67 -8.84
CA SER A 167 -10.59 6.87 -8.13
C SER A 167 -10.95 6.54 -6.69
N TRP A 168 -10.71 7.52 -5.82
CA TRP A 168 -10.97 7.42 -4.39
C TRP A 168 -11.69 8.66 -3.87
N THR A 169 -12.36 8.52 -2.73
CA THR A 169 -13.04 9.62 -2.04
C THR A 169 -12.83 9.55 -0.54
N VAL A 170 -13.04 10.67 0.15
CA VAL A 170 -13.11 10.71 1.62
C VAL A 170 -14.56 10.43 2.04
N PRO A 171 -14.82 9.57 3.05
CA PRO A 171 -16.18 9.33 3.50
C PRO A 171 -16.79 10.59 4.12
N ALA A 172 -18.03 10.90 3.72
CA ALA A 172 -18.78 12.01 4.29
C ALA A 172 -19.29 11.65 5.70
N ARG A 173 -19.35 12.64 6.59
CA ARG A 173 -19.93 12.51 7.92
C ARG A 173 -21.14 13.44 8.04
N SER A 174 -22.22 12.93 8.64
CA SER A 174 -23.40 13.73 8.97
C SER A 174 -23.44 14.07 10.46
N ASP A 175 -24.06 15.21 10.79
CA ASP A 175 -24.41 15.59 12.16
C ASP A 175 -25.68 14.85 12.66
N ARG A 176 -26.36 14.09 11.78
CA ARG A 176 -27.53 13.28 12.13
C ARG A 176 -27.16 12.24 13.19
N SER A 177 -27.92 12.19 14.27
CA SER A 177 -27.77 11.14 15.28
C SER A 177 -28.50 9.87 14.86
N GLY A 178 -27.77 8.77 14.76
CA GLY A 178 -28.30 7.42 14.59
C GLY A 178 -28.11 6.54 15.84
N PRO A 179 -28.61 5.30 15.81
CA PRO A 179 -28.42 4.30 16.88
C PRO A 179 -26.96 3.82 16.99
N TRP A 180 -26.17 4.01 15.93
CA TRP A 180 -24.74 3.73 15.91
C TRP A 180 -23.96 5.01 15.69
N ARG A 181 -22.84 5.15 16.38
CA ARG A 181 -21.87 6.23 16.19
C ARG A 181 -20.59 5.63 15.62
N ALA A 182 -20.08 6.19 14.53
CA ALA A 182 -18.72 5.86 14.10
C ALA A 182 -17.71 6.39 15.12
N THR A 183 -16.80 5.52 15.55
CA THR A 183 -15.70 5.89 16.44
C THR A 183 -14.78 6.88 15.73
N THR A 184 -14.14 7.78 16.48
CA THR A 184 -13.09 8.65 15.93
C THR A 184 -11.97 7.82 15.27
N TYR A 185 -11.57 8.23 14.08
CA TYR A 185 -10.48 7.67 13.29
C TYR A 185 -9.57 8.80 12.81
N ASP A 186 -8.32 8.47 12.46
CA ASP A 186 -7.28 9.43 12.08
C ASP A 186 -7.42 9.83 10.60
N ASP A 187 -7.71 8.85 9.74
CA ASP A 187 -7.94 9.06 8.31
C ASP A 187 -8.77 7.92 7.70
N ALA A 188 -9.44 8.16 6.58
CA ALA A 188 -10.14 7.13 5.83
C ALA A 188 -10.29 7.48 4.35
N ILE A 189 -10.26 6.47 3.50
CA ILE A 189 -10.55 6.58 2.06
C ILE A 189 -11.49 5.46 1.61
N LEU A 190 -12.29 5.75 0.59
CA LEU A 190 -13.15 4.80 -0.11
C LEU A 190 -12.59 4.57 -1.52
N VAL A 191 -12.37 3.31 -1.90
CA VAL A 191 -11.78 2.94 -3.20
C VAL A 191 -12.40 1.63 -3.66
N GLY A 192 -12.85 1.54 -4.92
CA GLY A 192 -13.31 0.28 -5.51
C GLY A 192 -14.43 -0.41 -4.70
N GLY A 193 -15.31 0.36 -4.08
CA GLY A 193 -16.38 -0.16 -3.23
C GLY A 193 -15.92 -0.72 -1.88
N ARG A 194 -14.69 -0.46 -1.46
CA ARG A 194 -14.13 -0.84 -0.16
C ARG A 194 -13.75 0.41 0.64
N ALA A 195 -13.48 0.24 1.93
CA ALA A 195 -12.96 1.32 2.77
C ALA A 195 -11.61 0.93 3.38
N CYS A 196 -10.73 1.91 3.52
CA CYS A 196 -9.47 1.80 4.25
C CYS A 196 -9.50 2.86 5.35
N ILE A 197 -9.33 2.45 6.60
CA ILE A 197 -9.48 3.29 7.79
C ILE A 197 -8.20 3.21 8.60
N LEU A 198 -7.62 4.36 8.95
CA LEU A 198 -6.49 4.48 9.86
C LEU A 198 -6.99 4.91 11.23
N ARG A 199 -6.70 4.12 12.26
CA ARG A 199 -7.04 4.44 13.64
C ARG A 199 -5.96 3.95 14.59
N HIS A 200 -5.45 4.85 15.42
CA HIS A 200 -4.39 4.56 16.40
C HIS A 200 -3.18 3.87 15.77
N GLY A 201 -2.80 4.30 14.57
CA GLY A 201 -1.69 3.74 13.80
C GLY A 201 -1.97 2.37 13.16
N VAL A 202 -3.18 1.85 13.24
CA VAL A 202 -3.60 0.59 12.61
C VAL A 202 -4.45 0.88 11.39
N VAL A 203 -4.10 0.27 10.26
CA VAL A 203 -4.89 0.31 9.03
C VAL A 203 -5.82 -0.89 8.97
N THR A 204 -7.11 -0.62 8.80
CA THR A 204 -8.17 -1.62 8.68
C THR A 204 -8.85 -1.49 7.32
N ALA A 205 -8.93 -2.60 6.60
CA ALA A 205 -9.66 -2.68 5.34
C ALA A 205 -11.06 -3.28 5.56
N LEU A 206 -12.08 -2.63 4.99
CA LEU A 206 -13.44 -3.15 4.96
C LEU A 206 -13.78 -3.62 3.54
N GLY A 207 -14.38 -4.81 3.45
CA GLY A 207 -15.01 -5.28 2.21
C GLY A 207 -16.26 -4.47 1.85
N PRO A 208 -16.94 -4.80 0.73
CA PRO A 208 -18.07 -4.02 0.23
C PRO A 208 -19.21 -3.81 1.24
N LEU A 209 -19.69 -4.87 1.89
CA LEU A 209 -20.74 -4.78 2.89
C LEU A 209 -20.29 -3.97 4.11
N GLY A 210 -19.10 -4.26 4.65
CA GLY A 210 -18.56 -3.53 5.80
C GLY A 210 -18.40 -2.03 5.52
N ARG A 211 -17.95 -1.67 4.31
CA ARG A 211 -17.88 -0.27 3.85
C ARG A 211 -19.27 0.37 3.82
N LEU A 212 -20.26 -0.30 3.25
CA LEU A 212 -21.63 0.23 3.19
C LEU A 212 -22.17 0.47 4.60
N VAL A 213 -22.13 -0.53 5.47
CA VAL A 213 -22.65 -0.41 6.85
C VAL A 213 -21.93 0.71 7.59
N TRP A 214 -20.59 0.75 7.52
CA TRP A 214 -19.81 1.78 8.21
C TRP A 214 -20.11 3.20 7.70
N THR A 215 -20.21 3.39 6.38
CA THR A 215 -20.57 4.71 5.79
C THR A 215 -21.99 5.13 6.12
N GLN A 216 -22.93 4.20 6.23
CA GLN A 216 -24.29 4.49 6.68
C GLN A 216 -24.33 4.86 8.18
N CYS A 217 -23.51 4.22 9.01
CA CYS A 217 -23.32 4.65 10.41
C CYS A 217 -22.76 6.08 10.50
N LEU A 218 -21.84 6.47 9.60
CA LEU A 218 -21.35 7.86 9.50
C LEU A 218 -22.45 8.86 9.10
N ALA A 219 -23.46 8.40 8.38
CA ALA A 219 -24.64 9.18 8.02
C ALA A 219 -25.75 9.14 9.10
N GLY A 220 -25.51 8.47 10.23
CA GLY A 220 -26.48 8.33 11.32
C GLY A 220 -27.70 7.47 10.94
N ALA A 221 -27.52 6.49 10.06
CA ALA A 221 -28.61 5.66 9.55
C ALA A 221 -29.15 4.66 10.57
N SER A 222 -30.44 4.35 10.50
CA SER A 222 -31.05 3.25 11.25
C SER A 222 -30.72 1.89 10.61
N PRO A 223 -30.84 0.77 11.35
CA PRO A 223 -30.68 -0.57 10.78
C PRO A 223 -31.55 -0.81 9.53
N ASP A 224 -32.79 -0.33 9.53
CA ASP A 224 -33.71 -0.47 8.38
C ASP A 224 -33.23 0.34 7.17
N GLU A 225 -32.72 1.56 7.39
CA GLU A 225 -32.12 2.37 6.32
C GLU A 225 -30.85 1.70 5.76
N ILE A 226 -30.03 1.09 6.62
CA ILE A 226 -28.84 0.34 6.21
C ILE A 226 -29.22 -0.89 5.39
N ALA A 227 -30.23 -1.64 5.83
CA ALA A 227 -30.77 -2.80 5.11
C ALA A 227 -31.31 -2.41 3.73
N ALA A 228 -32.10 -1.33 3.65
CA ALA A 228 -32.60 -0.81 2.39
C ALA A 228 -31.47 -0.37 1.44
N ALA A 229 -30.44 0.30 1.97
CA ALA A 229 -29.26 0.68 1.19
C ALA A 229 -28.48 -0.53 0.68
N ALA A 230 -28.34 -1.59 1.50
CA ALA A 230 -27.67 -2.82 1.11
C ALA A 230 -28.42 -3.57 0.01
N VAL A 231 -29.75 -3.65 0.09
CA VAL A 231 -30.57 -4.22 -1.00
C VAL A 231 -30.46 -3.40 -2.27
N ALA A 232 -30.45 -2.07 -2.17
CA ALA A 232 -30.29 -1.20 -3.32
C ALA A 232 -28.92 -1.35 -4.01
N GLU A 233 -27.84 -1.56 -3.25
CA GLU A 233 -26.48 -1.68 -3.80
C GLU A 233 -26.14 -3.11 -4.28
N PHE A 234 -26.56 -4.14 -3.54
CA PHE A 234 -26.14 -5.53 -3.78
C PHE A 234 -27.25 -6.46 -4.29
N GLY A 235 -28.51 -6.01 -4.29
CA GLY A 235 -29.68 -6.84 -4.55
C GLY A 235 -30.20 -7.56 -3.31
N GLU A 236 -31.38 -8.19 -3.44
CA GLU A 236 -31.92 -9.05 -2.38
C GLU A 236 -31.13 -10.36 -2.30
N PRO A 237 -30.74 -10.82 -1.09
CA PRO A 237 -30.06 -12.09 -0.91
C PRO A 237 -31.02 -13.27 -1.14
N ASP A 238 -30.51 -14.33 -1.78
CA ASP A 238 -31.28 -15.49 -2.23
C ASP A 238 -32.07 -16.22 -1.12
N GLU A 239 -31.57 -16.21 0.12
CA GLU A 239 -32.18 -16.93 1.25
C GLU A 239 -33.03 -16.02 2.16
N GLY A 240 -33.21 -14.75 1.80
CA GLY A 240 -33.68 -13.73 2.74
C GLY A 240 -32.67 -13.50 3.88
N GLY A 241 -32.94 -12.52 4.76
CA GLY A 241 -32.07 -12.28 5.92
C GLY A 241 -31.05 -11.14 5.75
N VAL A 242 -31.37 -10.13 4.95
CA VAL A 242 -30.65 -8.83 4.94
C VAL A 242 -30.44 -8.35 6.36
N ASP A 243 -31.48 -8.34 7.20
CA ASP A 243 -31.40 -7.87 8.59
C ASP A 243 -30.35 -8.63 9.40
N ARG A 244 -30.21 -9.95 9.18
CA ARG A 244 -29.20 -10.76 9.85
C ARG A 244 -27.79 -10.42 9.37
N LEU A 245 -27.61 -10.18 8.06
CA LEU A 245 -26.33 -9.75 7.49
C LEU A 245 -25.93 -8.37 8.01
N ILE A 246 -26.88 -7.43 8.07
CA ILE A 246 -26.65 -6.09 8.61
C ILE A 246 -26.33 -6.15 10.10
N ALA A 247 -27.10 -6.91 10.88
CA ALA A 247 -26.82 -7.10 12.31
C ALA A 247 -25.43 -7.71 12.55
N GLY A 248 -25.05 -8.73 11.77
CA GLY A 248 -23.71 -9.33 11.84
C GLY A 248 -22.60 -8.34 11.48
N ALA A 249 -22.77 -7.56 10.41
CA ALA A 249 -21.80 -6.54 10.02
C ALA A 249 -21.67 -5.41 11.06
N LEU A 250 -22.78 -4.98 11.68
CA LEU A 250 -22.77 -4.01 12.78
C LEU A 250 -22.02 -4.56 14.00
N ASP A 251 -22.28 -5.82 14.37
CA ASP A 251 -21.60 -6.49 15.48
C ASP A 251 -20.09 -6.63 15.22
N ASP A 252 -19.70 -7.01 14.00
CA ASP A 252 -18.29 -7.09 13.58
C ASP A 252 -17.61 -5.72 13.68
N LEU A 253 -18.22 -4.67 13.14
CA LEU A 253 -17.67 -3.31 13.20
C LEU A 253 -17.56 -2.80 14.64
N ASN A 254 -18.54 -3.11 15.50
CA ASN A 254 -18.54 -2.75 16.91
C ASN A 254 -17.44 -3.51 17.68
N THR A 255 -17.31 -4.81 17.43
CA THR A 255 -16.27 -5.68 18.01
C THR A 255 -14.86 -5.18 17.68
N HIS A 256 -14.66 -4.68 16.45
CA HIS A 256 -13.39 -4.08 16.03
C HIS A 256 -13.25 -2.59 16.41
N GLY A 257 -14.23 -2.03 17.12
CA GLY A 257 -14.21 -0.66 17.65
C GLY A 257 -14.32 0.44 16.59
N LEU A 258 -14.83 0.12 15.40
CA LEU A 258 -15.02 1.08 14.29
C LEU A 258 -16.33 1.87 14.44
N ILE A 259 -17.29 1.29 15.14
CA ILE A 259 -18.54 1.94 15.57
C ILE A 259 -18.81 1.59 17.04
N GLU A 260 -19.75 2.30 17.65
CA GLU A 260 -20.25 2.02 18.98
C GLU A 260 -21.76 2.29 19.05
N ALA A 261 -22.48 1.49 19.83
CA ALA A 261 -23.90 1.69 20.07
C ALA A 261 -24.13 2.98 20.87
N ARG A 262 -25.24 3.67 20.59
CA ARG A 262 -25.63 4.90 21.30
C ARG A 262 -26.79 4.69 22.25
#